data_AF-A0A496TJW7-F1
#
_entry.id   AF-A0A496TJW7-F1
#
_cell.length_a   1.000
_cell.length_b   1.000
_cell.length_c   1.000
_cell.angle_alpha   90.00
_cell.angle_beta   90.00
_cell.angle_gamma   90.00
#
_symmetry.space_group_name_H-M   'P 1'
#
loop_
_entity.id
_entity.type
_entity.pdbx_description
1 polymer ?
#
loop_
_entity_poly.entity_id
_entity_poly.type
_entity_poly.pdbx_seq_one_letter_code
_entity_poly.pdbx_strand_id
1 'polypeptide(L)'
;MVQLAAFPKCYVEEICSGKIPLFDWIKMATELEPDGLELYSGFLKSYDSKYLSKLRDFIAKHGFQIPMMCYSPDFTIREKRMWQKEVEKQKEIIRVTAELEGKFCRVLSGQKRPDVSEDEGVKLVVEAIQLCLPTAE
;
A
#
# COMPACT_ATOMS: atom_id res chain seq x y z
N MET A 1 6.55 17.68 -16.81
CA MET A 1 6.34 18.37 -15.53
C MET A 1 6.46 17.34 -14.41
N VAL A 2 6.95 17.76 -13.24
CA VAL A 2 6.96 16.92 -12.02
C VAL A 2 5.53 16.78 -11.52
N GLN A 3 5.11 15.58 -11.11
CA GLN A 3 3.80 15.34 -10.49
C GLN A 3 3.95 15.30 -8.96
N LEU A 4 2.97 15.86 -8.25
CA LEU A 4 2.91 15.89 -6.79
C LEU A 4 1.79 14.98 -6.27
N ALA A 5 2.09 14.24 -5.20
CA ALA A 5 1.12 13.37 -4.54
C ALA A 5 0.96 13.73 -3.07
N ALA A 6 -0.28 13.63 -2.54
CA ALA A 6 -0.54 13.82 -1.13
C ALA A 6 -0.70 12.48 -0.40
N PHE A 7 -0.03 12.34 0.75
CA PHE A 7 -0.22 11.25 1.70
C PHE A 7 -0.72 11.80 3.04
N PRO A 8 -1.79 11.26 3.63
CA PRO A 8 -2.41 11.85 4.82
C PRO A 8 -1.72 11.42 6.12
N LYS A 9 -0.44 11.78 6.29
CA LYS A 9 0.37 11.29 7.43
C LYS A 9 -0.29 11.56 8.80
N CYS A 10 -0.89 12.73 8.98
CA CYS A 10 -1.56 13.13 10.22
C CYS A 10 -2.87 12.39 10.49
N TYR A 11 -3.47 11.77 9.46
CA TYR A 11 -4.78 11.11 9.54
C TYR A 11 -4.70 9.59 9.34
N VAL A 12 -3.50 8.99 9.25
CA VAL A 12 -3.33 7.55 8.95
C VAL A 12 -4.17 6.69 9.89
N GLU A 13 -4.07 6.92 11.20
CA GLU A 13 -4.80 6.14 12.21
C GLU A 13 -6.32 6.36 12.12
N GLU A 14 -6.75 7.59 11.86
CA GLU A 14 -8.17 7.96 11.78
C GLU A 14 -8.82 7.39 10.51
N ILE A 15 -8.09 7.35 9.39
CA ILE A 15 -8.54 6.72 8.15
C ILE A 15 -8.55 5.20 8.30
N CYS A 16 -7.50 4.60 8.85
CA CYS A 16 -7.43 3.14 9.08
C CYS A 16 -8.53 2.63 10.02
N SER A 17 -8.83 3.38 11.08
CA SER A 17 -9.94 3.05 12.00
C SER A 17 -11.32 3.34 11.42
N GLY A 18 -11.39 4.10 10.32
CA GLY A 18 -12.63 4.55 9.70
C GLY A 18 -13.30 5.73 10.39
N LYS A 19 -12.66 6.35 11.40
CA LYS A 19 -13.10 7.62 12.02
C LYS A 19 -13.17 8.75 11.00
N ILE A 20 -12.21 8.80 10.08
CA ILE A 20 -12.28 9.60 8.85
C ILE A 20 -12.56 8.63 7.70
N PRO A 21 -13.73 8.69 7.05
CA PRO A 21 -13.97 7.90 5.85
C PRO A 21 -12.96 8.27 4.76
N LEU A 22 -12.34 7.28 4.10
CA LEU A 22 -11.38 7.49 3.02
C LEU A 22 -11.91 8.44 1.93
N PHE A 23 -13.20 8.31 1.59
CA PHE A 23 -13.87 9.16 0.60
C PHE A 23 -13.97 10.63 1.04
N ASP A 24 -14.04 10.90 2.33
CA ASP A 24 -14.07 12.28 2.85
C ASP A 24 -12.67 12.89 2.86
N TRP A 25 -11.63 12.10 3.19
CA TRP A 25 -10.26 12.54 3.00
C TRP A 25 -9.94 12.88 1.53
N ILE A 26 -10.40 12.05 0.57
CA ILE A 26 -10.20 12.34 -0.87
C ILE A 26 -10.80 13.70 -1.25
N LYS A 27 -11.98 14.05 -0.71
CA LYS A 27 -12.57 15.38 -0.93
C LYS A 27 -11.74 16.48 -0.27
N MET A 28 -11.28 16.29 0.96
CA MET A 28 -10.42 17.27 1.64
C MET A 28 -9.13 17.54 0.87
N ALA A 29 -8.57 16.50 0.23
CA ALA A 29 -7.33 16.62 -0.53
C ALA A 29 -7.47 17.52 -1.77
N THR A 30 -8.68 17.84 -2.25
CA THR A 30 -8.85 18.76 -3.39
C THR A 30 -8.44 20.19 -3.05
N GLU A 31 -8.45 20.57 -1.78
CA GLU A 31 -7.98 21.89 -1.32
C GLU A 31 -6.45 22.04 -1.43
N LEU A 32 -5.72 20.92 -1.52
CA LEU A 32 -4.26 20.91 -1.68
C LEU A 32 -3.82 20.91 -3.14
N GLU A 33 -4.74 20.68 -4.07
CA GLU A 33 -4.51 20.61 -5.53
C GLU A 33 -3.33 19.70 -5.98
N PRO A 34 -3.14 18.47 -5.42
CA PRO A 34 -2.11 17.56 -5.92
C PRO A 34 -2.52 16.89 -7.24
N ASP A 35 -1.57 16.34 -7.99
CA ASP A 35 -1.83 15.51 -9.17
C ASP A 35 -2.35 14.10 -8.80
N GLY A 36 -2.07 13.65 -7.58
CA GLY A 36 -2.46 12.32 -7.13
C GLY A 36 -2.47 12.13 -5.62
N LEU A 37 -2.93 10.94 -5.22
CA LEU A 37 -3.10 10.55 -3.84
C LEU A 37 -2.34 9.25 -3.58
N GLU A 38 -1.49 9.26 -2.55
CA GLU A 38 -0.88 8.03 -2.05
C GLU A 38 -1.86 7.33 -1.09
N LEU A 39 -2.06 6.04 -1.30
CA LEU A 39 -2.90 5.21 -0.45
C LEU A 39 -2.04 4.33 0.46
N TYR A 40 -2.56 3.99 1.63
CA TYR A 40 -2.05 2.91 2.46
C TYR A 40 -3.05 1.76 2.43
N SER A 41 -2.57 0.51 2.38
CA SER A 41 -3.46 -0.66 2.28
C SER A 41 -4.51 -0.69 3.40
N GLY A 42 -4.15 -0.23 4.60
CA GLY A 42 -5.04 -0.15 5.75
C GLY A 42 -6.15 0.90 5.61
N PHE A 43 -6.15 1.74 4.58
CA PHE A 43 -7.26 2.66 4.30
C PHE A 43 -8.42 1.98 3.58
N LEU A 44 -8.15 0.86 2.91
CA LEU A 44 -9.14 0.13 2.13
C LEU A 44 -10.03 -0.69 3.05
N LYS A 45 -11.34 -0.54 2.90
CA LYS A 45 -12.33 -1.29 3.70
C LYS A 45 -12.59 -2.70 3.16
N SER A 46 -12.27 -2.94 1.89
CA SER A 46 -12.38 -4.22 1.21
C SER A 46 -11.42 -4.25 0.02
N TYR A 47 -11.08 -5.45 -0.44
CA TYR A 47 -10.37 -5.69 -1.71
C TYR A 47 -11.32 -6.22 -2.80
N ASP A 48 -12.64 -6.21 -2.55
CA ASP A 48 -13.63 -6.61 -3.55
C ASP A 48 -13.62 -5.65 -4.75
N SER A 49 -13.64 -6.21 -5.97
CA SER A 49 -13.57 -5.43 -7.21
C SER A 49 -14.63 -4.34 -7.34
N LYS A 50 -15.84 -4.56 -6.81
CA LYS A 50 -16.89 -3.53 -6.80
C LYS A 50 -16.52 -2.33 -5.93
N TYR A 51 -15.88 -2.58 -4.79
CA TYR A 51 -15.41 -1.51 -3.91
C TYR A 51 -14.21 -0.79 -4.52
N LEU A 52 -13.25 -1.53 -5.08
CA LEU A 52 -12.06 -0.96 -5.72
C LEU A 52 -12.43 -0.11 -6.94
N SER A 53 -13.32 -0.60 -7.82
CA SER A 53 -13.83 0.19 -8.95
C SER A 53 -14.50 1.48 -8.47
N LYS A 54 -15.35 1.42 -7.44
CA LYS A 54 -16.00 2.61 -6.89
C LYS A 54 -14.98 3.61 -6.33
N LEU A 55 -13.94 3.14 -5.64
CA LEU A 55 -12.89 3.98 -5.09
C LEU A 55 -12.08 4.65 -6.21
N ARG A 56 -11.63 3.86 -7.19
CA ARG A 56 -10.91 4.36 -8.38
C ARG A 56 -11.70 5.43 -9.10
N ASP A 57 -12.97 5.16 -9.44
CA ASP A 57 -13.83 6.09 -10.18
C ASP A 57 -14.06 7.38 -9.37
N PHE A 58 -14.14 7.27 -8.04
CA PHE A 58 -14.28 8.43 -7.16
C PHE A 58 -13.01 9.28 -7.13
N ILE A 59 -11.83 8.67 -7.04
CA ILE A 59 -10.54 9.37 -7.08
C ILE A 59 -10.37 10.09 -8.44
N ALA A 60 -10.62 9.38 -9.54
CA ALA A 60 -10.53 9.94 -10.88
C ALA A 60 -11.53 11.09 -11.11
N LYS A 61 -12.75 10.99 -10.58
CA LYS A 61 -13.75 12.08 -10.64
C LYS A 61 -13.27 13.37 -9.98
N HIS A 62 -12.39 13.30 -8.98
CA HIS A 62 -11.80 14.46 -8.32
C HIS A 62 -10.48 14.91 -8.98
N GLY A 63 -10.14 14.35 -10.14
CA GLY A 63 -8.96 14.74 -10.92
C GLY A 63 -7.65 14.09 -10.46
N PHE A 64 -7.70 13.13 -9.54
CA PHE A 64 -6.51 12.52 -8.96
C PHE A 64 -6.10 11.22 -9.65
N GLN A 65 -4.79 10.97 -9.65
CA GLN A 65 -4.20 9.66 -9.91
C GLN A 65 -3.86 8.93 -8.60
N ILE A 66 -3.56 7.64 -8.68
CA ILE A 66 -3.03 6.84 -7.56
C ILE A 66 -1.57 6.49 -7.85
N PRO A 67 -0.61 7.41 -7.65
CA PRO A 67 0.78 7.16 -7.98
C PRO A 67 1.37 6.03 -7.13
N MET A 68 0.98 5.90 -5.86
CA MET A 68 1.58 4.92 -4.94
C MET A 68 0.56 4.30 -3.99
N MET A 69 0.60 2.97 -3.88
CA MET A 69 0.05 2.19 -2.78
C MET A 69 1.19 1.82 -1.82
N CYS A 70 1.06 2.21 -0.56
CA CYS A 70 1.96 1.83 0.50
C CYS A 70 1.44 0.55 1.19
N TYR A 71 2.26 -0.50 1.23
CA TYR A 71 2.04 -1.66 2.08
C TYR A 71 3.27 -1.94 2.93
N SER A 72 3.07 -2.19 4.23
CA SER A 72 4.16 -2.36 5.20
C SER A 72 4.22 -3.81 5.69
N PRO A 73 4.63 -4.78 4.85
CA PRO A 73 4.82 -6.15 5.32
C PRO A 73 5.99 -6.23 6.29
N ASP A 74 6.09 -7.38 6.95
CA ASP A 74 7.27 -7.74 7.74
C ASP A 74 7.93 -9.00 7.21
N PHE A 75 8.90 -8.82 6.30
CA PHE A 75 9.65 -9.94 5.73
C PHE A 75 10.82 -10.41 6.60
N THR A 76 10.99 -9.88 7.81
CA THR A 76 12.03 -10.34 8.74
C THR A 76 11.51 -11.38 9.74
N ILE A 77 10.25 -11.81 9.63
CA ILE A 77 9.67 -12.84 10.48
C ILE A 77 10.38 -14.19 10.22
N ARG A 78 10.96 -14.79 11.26
CA ARG A 78 11.64 -16.11 11.17
C ARG A 78 10.67 -17.28 11.05
N GLU A 79 9.47 -17.16 11.60
CA GLU A 79 8.46 -18.20 11.47
C GLU A 79 8.01 -18.30 10.01
N LYS A 80 8.48 -19.34 9.32
CA LYS A 80 8.27 -19.56 7.87
C LYS A 80 6.83 -19.38 7.42
N ARG A 81 5.86 -19.88 8.20
CA ARG A 81 4.43 -19.76 7.87
C ARG A 81 3.95 -18.31 7.89
N MET A 82 4.40 -17.52 8.86
CA MET A 82 4.04 -16.11 8.98
C MET A 82 4.75 -15.27 7.92
N TRP A 83 6.01 -15.57 7.64
CA TRP A 83 6.76 -14.97 6.53
C TRP A 83 6.08 -15.21 5.18
N GLN A 84 5.66 -16.44 4.89
CA GLN A 84 4.91 -16.77 3.67
C GLN A 84 3.60 -16.00 3.57
N LYS A 85 2.88 -15.81 4.69
CA LYS A 85 1.66 -14.99 4.70
C LYS A 85 1.94 -13.54 4.34
N GLU A 86 3.03 -12.96 4.81
CA GLU A 86 3.40 -11.58 4.45
C GLU A 86 3.73 -11.45 2.96
N VAL A 87 4.44 -12.43 2.38
CA VAL A 87 4.70 -12.49 0.93
C VAL A 87 3.40 -12.56 0.13
N GLU A 88 2.48 -13.45 0.50
CA GLU A 88 1.21 -13.58 -0.22
C GLU A 88 0.31 -12.34 -0.08
N LYS A 89 0.31 -11.68 1.08
CA LYS A 89 -0.36 -10.39 1.25
C LYS A 89 0.27 -9.30 0.37
N GLN A 90 1.60 -9.22 0.29
CA GLN A 90 2.26 -8.24 -0.59
C GLN A 90 1.85 -8.47 -2.05
N LYS A 91 1.78 -9.72 -2.50
CA LYS A 91 1.26 -10.06 -3.85
C LYS A 91 -0.20 -9.66 -4.03
N GLU A 92 -1.04 -9.85 -3.01
CA GLU A 92 -2.43 -9.37 -3.04
C GLU A 92 -2.50 -7.85 -3.17
N ILE A 93 -1.70 -7.10 -2.40
CA ILE A 93 -1.69 -5.63 -2.52
C ILE A 93 -1.14 -5.17 -3.87
N ILE A 94 -0.19 -5.88 -4.48
CA ILE A 94 0.25 -5.59 -5.86
C ILE A 94 -0.95 -5.71 -6.83
N ARG A 95 -1.74 -6.80 -6.74
CA ARG A 95 -2.94 -6.98 -7.57
C ARG A 95 -4.00 -5.90 -7.31
N VAL A 96 -4.26 -5.57 -6.05
CA VAL A 96 -5.18 -4.48 -5.67
C VAL A 96 -4.70 -3.14 -6.22
N THR A 97 -3.39 -2.89 -6.19
CA THR A 97 -2.79 -1.67 -6.75
C THR A 97 -3.04 -1.60 -8.26
N ALA A 98 -2.83 -2.70 -8.98
CA ALA A 98 -3.10 -2.77 -10.42
C ALA A 98 -4.59 -2.56 -10.74
N GLU A 99 -5.50 -3.13 -9.94
CA GLU A 99 -6.95 -2.96 -10.12
C GLU A 99 -7.43 -1.52 -9.85
N LEU A 100 -6.76 -0.82 -8.94
CA LEU A 100 -6.96 0.61 -8.71
C LEU A 100 -6.30 1.49 -9.79
N GLU A 101 -5.67 0.90 -10.81
CA GLU A 101 -4.87 1.59 -11.82
C GLU A 101 -3.69 2.38 -11.21
N GLY A 102 -3.18 1.90 -10.08
CA GLY A 102 -2.01 2.45 -9.41
C GLY A 102 -0.70 2.06 -10.11
N LYS A 103 0.32 2.93 -10.00
CA LYS A 103 1.61 2.73 -10.69
C LYS A 103 2.65 2.02 -9.84
N PHE A 104 2.72 2.34 -8.55
CA PHE A 104 3.73 1.79 -7.65
C PHE A 104 3.09 1.13 -6.43
N CYS A 105 3.57 -0.07 -6.07
CA CYS A 105 3.26 -0.71 -4.79
C CYS A 105 4.53 -0.71 -3.93
N ARG A 106 4.61 0.22 -2.99
CA ARG A 106 5.77 0.40 -2.12
C ARG A 106 5.75 -0.60 -0.98
N VAL A 107 6.84 -1.36 -0.88
CA VAL A 107 7.08 -2.36 0.15
C VAL A 107 7.94 -1.81 1.29
N LEU A 108 7.69 -2.28 2.52
CA LEU A 108 8.62 -2.15 3.64
C LEU A 108 9.43 -3.46 3.74
N SER A 109 10.75 -3.35 3.91
CA SER A 109 11.62 -4.53 4.02
C SER A 109 11.33 -5.37 5.26
N GLY A 110 10.93 -4.76 6.37
CA GLY A 110 10.54 -5.44 7.60
C GLY A 110 10.95 -4.65 8.83
N GLN A 111 11.09 -5.33 9.96
CA GLN A 111 11.40 -4.70 11.26
C GLN A 111 12.75 -5.16 11.80
N LYS A 112 13.38 -4.33 12.62
CA LYS A 112 14.54 -4.76 13.41
C LYS A 112 14.08 -5.74 14.49
N ARG A 113 14.63 -6.95 14.48
CA ARG A 113 14.32 -8.01 15.45
C ARG A 113 15.56 -8.38 16.27
N PRO A 114 15.47 -8.49 17.61
CA PRO A 114 16.63 -8.85 18.44
C PRO A 114 17.22 -10.22 18.12
N ASP A 115 16.41 -11.14 17.61
CA ASP A 115 16.75 -12.55 17.35
C ASP A 115 17.08 -12.85 15.89
N VAL A 116 17.22 -11.81 15.05
CA VAL A 116 17.56 -11.91 13.63
C VAL A 116 18.86 -11.14 13.38
N SER A 117 19.88 -11.82 12.85
CA SER A 117 21.11 -11.13 12.43
C SER A 117 20.86 -10.28 11.17
N GLU A 118 21.75 -9.33 10.89
CA GLU A 118 21.63 -8.51 9.68
C GLU A 118 21.63 -9.37 8.40
N ASP A 119 22.57 -10.32 8.29
CA ASP A 119 22.67 -11.24 7.14
C ASP A 119 21.42 -12.12 6.98
N GLU A 120 20.88 -12.65 8.08
CA GLU A 120 19.64 -13.44 8.06
C GLU A 120 18.46 -12.57 7.62
N GLY A 121 18.35 -11.35 8.15
CA GLY A 121 17.33 -10.39 7.78
C GLY A 121 17.38 -10.03 6.30
N VAL A 122 18.55 -9.63 5.79
CA VAL A 122 18.74 -9.28 4.37
C VAL A 122 18.33 -10.46 3.47
N LYS A 123 18.72 -11.68 3.81
CA LYS A 123 18.35 -12.88 3.05
C LYS A 123 16.83 -13.08 3.00
N LEU A 124 16.14 -13.00 4.14
CA LEU A 124 14.68 -13.15 4.21
C LEU A 124 13.95 -12.08 3.39
N VAL A 125 14.43 -10.83 3.42
CA VAL A 125 13.84 -9.71 2.67
C VAL A 125 14.04 -9.88 1.17
N VAL A 126 15.26 -10.19 0.73
CA VAL A 126 15.57 -10.35 -0.71
C VAL A 126 14.75 -11.50 -1.28
N GLU A 127 14.67 -12.63 -0.59
CA GLU A 127 13.86 -13.78 -1.02
C GLU A 127 12.37 -13.40 -1.12
N ALA A 128 11.84 -12.66 -0.14
CA ALA A 128 10.44 -12.21 -0.16
C ALA A 128 10.15 -11.27 -1.34
N ILE A 129 11.03 -10.30 -1.60
CA ILE A 129 10.89 -9.36 -2.72
C ILE A 129 10.95 -10.12 -4.05
N GLN A 130 11.92 -11.02 -4.23
CA GLN A 130 12.05 -11.84 -5.44
C GLN A 130 10.78 -12.66 -5.71
N LEU A 131 10.16 -13.23 -4.67
CA LEU A 131 8.90 -13.94 -4.81
C LEU A 131 7.73 -13.04 -5.21
N CYS A 132 7.77 -11.73 -4.92
CA CYS A 132 6.75 -10.77 -5.30
C CYS A 132 6.91 -10.25 -6.74
N LEU A 133 8.14 -10.24 -7.29
CA LEU A 133 8.44 -9.65 -8.60
C LEU A 133 7.53 -10.17 -9.74
N PRO A 134 7.27 -11.49 -9.89
CA PRO A 134 6.42 -11.97 -10.99
C PRO A 134 4.97 -11.48 -10.93
N THR A 135 4.50 -11.02 -9.77
CA THR A 135 3.15 -10.42 -9.63
C THR A 135 3.15 -8.93 -10.01
N ALA A 136 4.32 -8.29 -10.01
CA ALA A 136 4.49 -6.86 -10.27
C ALA A 136 4.88 -6.52 -11.72
N GLU A 137 5.21 -7.53 -12.54
CA GLU A 137 5.49 -7.42 -13.98
C GLU A 137 4.19 -7.39 -14.81
#